data_AF-A0A285PSV4-F1
#
_entry.id   AF-A0A285PSV4-F1
#
_cell.length_a   1.000
_cell.length_b   1.000
_cell.length_c   1.000
_cell.angle_alpha   90.00
_cell.angle_beta   90.00
_cell.angle_gamma   90.00
#
_symmetry.space_group_name_H-M   'P 1'
#
loop_
_entity.id
_entity.type
_entity.pdbx_description
1 polymer ?
#
loop_
_entity_poly.entity_id
_entity_poly.type
_entity_poly.pdbx_seq_one_letter_code
_entity_poly.pdbx_strand_id
1 'polypeptide(L)'
;MDNTKREKTELEKNIYKDIQSEIRKYYDSEGVEYKDKEEPEDTIIDFFSYLFRLIPVTQRKVHYSKELLSKLNLNEISKEYVEILKMFEDSFSAGKDMNIFLSNNIKKSRATDFLRYTWQLFHLHMSGKYVEDKKQMKNNRSDMQLLSIIDLNDVYFIDVIPHPTKPEEYFNIQSLEIIIKNG
;
A
#
# COMPACT_ATOMS: atom_id res chain seq x y z
N MET A 1 1.37 36.38 10.54
CA MET A 1 0.84 35.49 11.59
C MET A 1 2.01 35.09 12.45
N ASP A 2 2.06 35.63 13.65
CA ASP A 2 3.12 35.38 14.62
C ASP A 2 2.99 33.95 15.12
N ASN A 3 3.95 33.10 14.75
CA ASN A 3 3.93 31.67 15.03
C ASN A 3 4.83 31.42 16.24
N THR A 4 4.45 31.97 17.39
CA THR A 4 5.17 31.74 18.64
C THR A 4 4.92 30.28 19.03
N LYS A 5 5.86 29.39 18.69
CA LYS A 5 5.81 27.99 19.11
C LYS A 5 5.78 27.94 20.64
N ARG A 6 4.63 27.55 21.20
CA ARG A 6 4.51 27.27 22.63
C ARG A 6 5.57 26.25 23.02
N GLU A 7 6.35 26.55 24.06
CA GLU A 7 7.24 25.55 24.64
C GLU A 7 6.44 24.41 25.24
N LYS A 8 6.84 23.17 24.92
CA LYS A 8 6.25 21.96 25.51
C LYS A 8 6.68 21.86 26.97
N THR A 9 5.73 21.51 27.82
CA THR A 9 6.00 21.11 29.20
C THR A 9 6.88 19.86 29.23
N GLU A 10 7.53 19.61 30.37
CA GLU A 10 8.35 18.40 30.54
C GLU A 10 7.53 17.12 30.41
N LEU A 11 6.30 17.13 30.92
CA LEU A 11 5.37 16.00 30.77
C LEU A 11 5.09 15.71 29.29
N GLU A 12 4.82 16.75 28.49
CA GLU A 12 4.57 16.58 27.06
C GLU A 12 5.79 16.00 26.34
N LYS A 13 6.99 16.53 26.61
CA LYS A 13 8.23 16.00 26.03
C LYS A 13 8.42 14.51 26.36
N ASN A 14 8.09 14.09 27.58
CA ASN A 14 8.17 12.69 27.98
C ASN A 14 7.14 11.83 27.24
N ILE A 15 5.88 12.28 27.14
CA ILE A 15 4.84 11.57 26.37
C ILE A 15 5.28 11.34 24.92
N TYR A 16 5.83 12.38 24.27
CA TYR A 16 6.32 12.27 22.90
C TYR A 16 7.44 11.22 22.76
N LYS A 17 8.41 11.22 23.68
CA LYS A 17 9.50 10.22 23.70
C LYS A 17 8.99 8.79 23.94
N ASP A 18 8.02 8.63 24.84
CA ASP A 18 7.43 7.32 25.13
C ASP A 18 6.73 6.76 23.89
N ILE A 19 5.92 7.59 23.20
CA ILE A 19 5.28 7.21 21.93
C ILE A 19 6.34 6.84 20.87
N GLN A 20 7.39 7.65 20.72
CA GLN A 20 8.49 7.33 19.80
C GLN A 20 9.14 5.98 20.13
N SER A 21 9.34 5.67 21.41
CA SER A 21 9.92 4.40 21.84
C SER A 21 9.03 3.21 21.46
N GLU A 22 7.71 3.29 21.70
CA GLU A 22 6.78 2.23 21.32
C GLU A 22 6.70 2.02 19.80
N ILE A 23 6.69 3.11 19.01
CA ILE A 23 6.75 3.03 17.54
C ILE A 23 8.02 2.32 17.09
N ARG A 24 9.18 2.65 17.69
CA ARG A 24 10.46 2.02 17.32
C ARG A 24 10.50 0.54 17.66
N LYS A 25 9.96 0.13 18.82
CA LYS A 25 9.81 -1.30 19.16
C LYS A 25 8.99 -2.04 18.10
N TYR A 26 7.88 -1.45 17.66
CA TYR A 26 7.07 -2.01 16.58
C TYR A 26 7.83 -2.05 15.25
N TYR A 27 8.57 -1.00 14.90
CA TYR A 27 9.40 -0.99 13.70
C TYR A 27 10.47 -2.09 13.73
N ASP A 28 11.12 -2.30 14.86
CA ASP A 28 12.11 -3.35 15.04
C ASP A 28 11.48 -4.75 14.86
N SER A 29 10.29 -5.00 15.43
CA SER A 29 9.59 -6.28 15.26
C SER A 29 9.14 -6.52 13.82
N GLU A 30 8.80 -5.47 13.09
CA GLU A 30 8.31 -5.53 11.71
C GLU A 30 9.43 -5.39 10.65
N GLY A 31 10.67 -5.15 11.05
CA GLY A 31 11.79 -4.87 10.15
C GLY A 31 11.61 -3.58 9.33
N VAL A 32 10.97 -2.57 9.90
CA VAL A 32 10.78 -1.25 9.29
C VAL A 32 12.00 -0.38 9.56
N GLU A 33 12.53 0.25 8.52
CA GLU A 33 13.67 1.17 8.62
C GLU A 33 13.21 2.56 9.10
N TYR A 34 13.95 3.13 10.06
CA TYR A 34 13.79 4.50 10.59
C TYR A 34 15.17 5.11 10.90
N LYS A 35 15.27 6.42 11.16
CA LYS A 35 16.53 7.06 11.54
C LYS A 35 16.65 7.19 13.07
N ASP A 36 17.86 7.00 13.58
CA ASP A 36 18.13 7.04 15.03
C ASP A 36 17.92 8.43 15.65
N LYS A 37 18.26 9.49 14.91
CA LYS A 37 18.24 10.90 15.38
C LYS A 37 17.06 11.68 14.81
N GLU A 38 15.86 11.24 15.12
CA GLU A 38 14.60 11.93 14.77
C GLU A 38 13.95 12.54 15.99
N GLU A 39 13.36 13.72 15.82
CA GLU A 39 12.45 14.27 16.82
C GLU A 39 11.21 13.37 16.92
N PRO A 40 10.62 13.21 18.12
CA PRO A 40 9.46 12.34 18.30
C PRO A 40 8.29 12.63 17.36
N GLU A 41 8.02 13.91 17.06
CA GLU A 41 6.93 14.30 16.17
C GLU A 41 7.14 13.79 14.75
N ASP A 42 8.37 13.82 14.25
CA ASP A 42 8.71 13.31 12.93
C ASP A 42 8.45 11.79 12.90
N THR A 43 8.88 11.06 13.94
CA THR A 43 8.62 9.62 14.03
C THR A 43 7.12 9.29 14.06
N ILE A 44 6.30 10.11 14.74
CA ILE A 44 4.84 9.93 14.79
C ILE A 44 4.22 10.17 13.39
N ILE A 45 4.63 11.24 12.70
CA ILE A 45 4.14 11.53 11.34
C ILE A 45 4.54 10.41 10.37
N ASP A 46 5.79 9.95 10.45
CA ASP A 46 6.30 8.85 9.65
C ASP A 46 5.54 7.55 9.93
N PHE A 47 5.14 7.31 11.18
CA PHE A 47 4.34 6.15 11.56
C PHE A 47 2.95 6.17 10.96
N PHE A 48 2.22 7.29 11.04
CA PHE A 48 0.92 7.40 10.38
C PHE A 48 1.03 7.29 8.86
N SER A 49 2.10 7.86 8.27
CA SER A 49 2.36 7.76 6.83
C SER A 49 2.67 6.32 6.41
N TYR A 50 3.40 5.58 7.25
CA TYR A 50 3.64 4.16 7.07
C TYR A 50 2.34 3.34 7.17
N LEU A 51 1.55 3.53 8.24
CA LEU A 51 0.27 2.84 8.41
C LEU A 51 -0.71 3.10 7.25
N PHE A 52 -0.75 4.33 6.72
CA PHE A 52 -1.62 4.69 5.61
C PHE A 52 -1.31 3.95 4.29
N ARG A 53 -0.06 3.48 4.14
CA ARG A 53 0.40 2.69 3.00
C ARG A 53 0.22 1.19 3.20
N LEU A 54 -0.14 0.74 4.41
CA LEU A 54 -0.46 -0.66 4.66
C LEU A 54 -1.91 -0.97 4.31
N ILE A 55 -2.15 -2.24 4.00
CA ILE A 55 -3.47 -2.83 3.85
C ILE A 55 -3.82 -3.53 5.17
N PRO A 56 -4.82 -3.07 5.93
CA PRO A 56 -5.24 -3.76 7.15
C PRO A 56 -5.71 -5.19 6.85
N VAL A 57 -5.32 -6.14 7.69
CA VAL A 57 -5.68 -7.56 7.57
C VAL A 57 -7.11 -7.77 8.06
N THR A 58 -8.07 -7.65 7.14
CA THR A 58 -9.51 -7.85 7.39
C THR A 58 -10.18 -8.39 6.14
N GLN A 59 -11.27 -9.12 6.33
CA GLN A 59 -12.11 -9.62 5.25
C GLN A 59 -12.74 -8.47 4.49
N ARG A 60 -12.78 -8.59 3.15
CA ARG A 60 -13.38 -7.59 2.27
C ARG A 60 -14.12 -8.23 1.12
N LYS A 61 -15.18 -7.58 0.67
CA LYS A 61 -15.86 -7.92 -0.57
C LYS A 61 -15.05 -7.39 -1.76
N VAL A 62 -14.90 -8.22 -2.78
CA VAL A 62 -14.11 -7.87 -3.95
C VAL A 62 -15.03 -7.52 -5.11
N HIS A 63 -14.68 -6.44 -5.82
CA HIS A 63 -15.39 -5.94 -6.99
C HIS A 63 -14.41 -5.75 -8.12
N TYR A 64 -14.88 -5.98 -9.35
CA TYR A 64 -14.10 -5.74 -10.55
C TYR A 64 -14.70 -4.55 -11.29
N SER A 65 -13.84 -3.67 -11.82
CA SER A 65 -14.29 -2.63 -12.75
C SER A 65 -14.87 -3.26 -14.02
N LYS A 66 -15.79 -2.55 -14.68
CA LYS A 66 -16.34 -2.97 -15.98
C LYS A 66 -15.23 -3.19 -17.01
N GLU A 67 -14.21 -2.35 -16.99
CA GLU A 67 -13.06 -2.40 -17.90
C GLU A 67 -12.20 -3.63 -17.66
N LEU A 68 -11.90 -3.97 -16.40
CA LEU A 68 -11.16 -5.19 -16.08
C LEU A 68 -11.96 -6.43 -16.45
N LEU A 69 -13.27 -6.45 -16.18
CA LEU A 69 -14.17 -7.54 -16.63
C LEU A 69 -14.16 -7.68 -18.16
N SER A 70 -14.17 -6.56 -18.89
CA SER A 70 -14.08 -6.58 -20.36
C SER A 70 -12.76 -7.21 -20.83
N LYS A 71 -11.62 -6.83 -20.24
CA LYS A 71 -10.30 -7.41 -20.55
C LYS A 71 -10.26 -8.92 -20.31
N LEU A 72 -10.89 -9.38 -19.22
CA LEU A 72 -11.01 -10.81 -18.91
C LEU A 72 -11.85 -11.54 -19.96
N ASN A 73 -13.01 -10.99 -20.34
CA ASN A 73 -13.91 -11.59 -21.33
C ASN A 73 -13.30 -11.66 -22.73
N LEU A 74 -12.46 -10.68 -23.08
CA LEU A 74 -11.74 -10.63 -24.36
C LEU A 74 -10.43 -11.44 -24.37
N ASN A 75 -10.08 -12.09 -23.24
CA ASN A 75 -8.81 -12.81 -23.06
C ASN A 75 -7.56 -11.96 -23.30
N GLU A 76 -7.62 -10.67 -22.95
CA GLU A 76 -6.46 -9.75 -23.03
C GLU A 76 -5.47 -9.96 -21.88
N ILE A 77 -5.90 -10.65 -20.82
CA ILE A 77 -5.07 -11.02 -19.67
C ILE A 77 -4.71 -12.50 -19.79
N SER A 78 -3.43 -12.84 -19.62
CA SER A 78 -2.96 -14.22 -19.69
C SER A 78 -3.60 -15.10 -18.60
N LYS A 79 -3.76 -16.39 -18.87
CA LYS A 79 -4.36 -17.35 -17.92
C LYS A 79 -3.67 -17.34 -16.54
N GLU A 80 -2.35 -17.20 -16.53
CA GLU A 80 -1.56 -17.09 -15.31
C GLU A 80 -2.00 -15.89 -14.45
N TYR A 81 -2.16 -14.71 -15.04
CA TYR A 81 -2.61 -13.53 -14.30
C TYR A 81 -4.09 -13.60 -13.90
N VAL A 82 -4.93 -14.30 -14.67
CA VAL A 82 -6.32 -14.58 -14.26
C VAL A 82 -6.37 -15.46 -13.01
N GLU A 83 -5.51 -16.48 -12.91
CA GLU A 83 -5.40 -17.31 -11.71
C GLU A 83 -4.92 -16.51 -10.50
N ILE A 84 -3.96 -15.59 -10.70
CA ILE A 84 -3.48 -14.70 -9.64
C ILE A 84 -4.57 -13.72 -9.19
N LEU A 85 -5.39 -13.18 -10.11
CA LEU A 85 -6.53 -12.33 -9.74
C LEU A 85 -7.52 -13.07 -8.84
N LYS A 86 -7.85 -14.32 -9.19
CA LYS A 86 -8.73 -15.17 -8.36
C LYS A 86 -8.10 -15.45 -7.00
N MET A 87 -6.80 -15.75 -6.96
CA MET A 87 -6.07 -15.91 -5.71
C MET A 87 -6.16 -14.64 -4.85
N PHE A 88 -6.00 -13.45 -5.44
CA PHE A 88 -6.14 -12.19 -4.72
C PHE A 88 -7.57 -11.98 -4.21
N GLU A 89 -8.58 -12.25 -5.05
CA GLU A 89 -9.99 -12.18 -4.67
C GLU A 89 -10.30 -13.06 -3.44
N ASP A 90 -9.91 -14.33 -3.50
CA ASP A 90 -10.10 -15.29 -2.41
C ASP A 90 -9.38 -14.83 -1.13
N SER A 91 -8.20 -14.22 -1.29
CA SER A 91 -7.36 -13.80 -0.17
C SER A 91 -7.88 -12.56 0.53
N PHE A 92 -8.37 -11.57 -0.23
CA PHE A 92 -9.09 -10.43 0.35
C PHE A 92 -10.39 -10.87 1.01
N SER A 93 -11.15 -11.77 0.38
CA SER A 93 -12.39 -12.31 0.93
C SER A 93 -12.17 -13.09 2.23
N ALA A 94 -11.05 -13.81 2.34
CA ALA A 94 -10.66 -14.53 3.54
C ALA A 94 -9.97 -13.64 4.61
N GLY A 95 -9.62 -12.39 4.27
CA GLY A 95 -8.92 -11.47 5.18
C GLY A 95 -7.45 -11.86 5.42
N LYS A 96 -6.76 -12.38 4.41
CA LYS A 96 -5.32 -12.67 4.48
C LYS A 96 -4.49 -11.39 4.39
N ASP A 97 -3.24 -11.45 4.84
CA ASP A 97 -2.29 -10.36 4.68
C ASP A 97 -1.88 -10.20 3.21
N MET A 98 -2.20 -9.04 2.64
CA MET A 98 -1.91 -8.68 1.25
C MET A 98 -0.69 -7.74 1.12
N ASN A 99 -0.11 -7.28 2.23
CA ASN A 99 1.04 -6.35 2.21
C ASN A 99 2.28 -6.98 1.56
N ILE A 100 2.37 -8.31 1.54
CA ILE A 100 3.43 -9.07 0.88
C ILE A 100 3.49 -8.88 -0.65
N PHE A 101 2.40 -8.39 -1.26
CA PHE A 101 2.32 -8.08 -2.69
C PHE A 101 2.61 -6.60 -2.98
N LEU A 102 2.81 -5.76 -1.95
CA LEU A 102 3.25 -4.38 -2.12
C LEU A 102 4.75 -4.30 -2.44
N SER A 103 5.19 -3.11 -2.83
CA SER A 103 6.61 -2.81 -2.93
C SER A 103 7.32 -3.00 -1.58
N ASN A 104 8.58 -3.45 -1.61
CA ASN A 104 9.38 -3.59 -0.39
C ASN A 104 9.73 -2.23 0.24
N ASN A 105 9.50 -1.13 -0.47
CA ASN A 105 9.56 0.23 0.08
C ASN A 105 8.49 0.46 1.17
N ILE A 106 7.50 -0.41 1.31
CA ILE A 106 6.57 -0.36 2.44
C ILE A 106 7.31 -0.47 3.78
N LYS A 107 8.41 -1.24 3.85
CA LYS A 107 9.27 -1.38 5.04
C LYS A 107 10.23 -0.20 5.27
N LYS A 108 10.03 0.92 4.57
CA LYS A 108 10.73 2.18 4.82
C LYS A 108 9.72 3.20 5.29
N SER A 109 9.80 3.64 6.55
CA SER A 109 8.82 4.54 7.18
C SER A 109 8.55 5.81 6.34
N ARG A 110 9.61 6.42 5.79
CA ARG A 110 9.57 7.67 5.00
C ARG A 110 9.37 7.51 3.50
N ALA A 111 9.17 6.31 2.98
CA ALA A 111 8.99 6.15 1.55
C ALA A 111 7.65 6.75 1.11
N THR A 112 7.70 7.62 0.11
CA THR A 112 6.52 8.21 -0.51
C THR A 112 5.89 7.21 -1.47
N ASP A 113 4.57 7.01 -1.34
CA ASP A 113 3.77 6.32 -2.35
C ASP A 113 2.85 7.34 -3.01
N PHE A 114 3.31 7.91 -4.12
CA PHE A 114 2.59 8.98 -4.80
C PHE A 114 1.20 8.53 -5.25
N LEU A 115 1.10 7.33 -5.81
CA LEU A 115 -0.15 6.82 -6.34
C LEU A 115 -1.20 6.66 -5.22
N ARG A 116 -0.75 6.15 -4.05
CA ARG A 116 -1.58 6.06 -2.86
C ARG A 116 -1.96 7.44 -2.30
N TYR A 117 -1.03 8.40 -2.26
CA TYR A 117 -1.29 9.71 -1.69
C TYR A 117 -2.13 10.63 -2.58
N THR A 118 -2.04 10.49 -3.92
CA THR A 118 -2.81 11.35 -4.84
C THR A 118 -4.13 10.73 -5.23
N TRP A 119 -4.15 9.43 -5.57
CA TRP A 119 -5.30 8.78 -6.20
C TRP A 119 -5.91 7.68 -5.33
N GLN A 120 -5.39 7.48 -4.11
CA GLN A 120 -5.80 6.42 -3.17
C GLN A 120 -5.64 4.99 -3.71
N LEU A 121 -4.90 4.83 -4.79
CA LEU A 121 -4.68 3.55 -5.46
C LEU A 121 -3.51 2.79 -4.82
N PHE A 122 -3.76 1.53 -4.49
CA PHE A 122 -2.73 0.53 -4.24
C PHE A 122 -2.31 -0.12 -5.55
N HIS A 123 -1.05 -0.55 -5.62
CA HIS A 123 -0.51 -1.36 -6.72
C HIS A 123 0.09 -2.66 -6.16
N LEU A 124 -0.51 -3.79 -6.49
CA LEU A 124 -0.10 -5.12 -6.01
C LEU A 124 0.65 -5.86 -7.11
N HIS A 125 1.87 -6.31 -6.85
CA HIS A 125 2.63 -7.13 -7.79
C HIS A 125 1.95 -8.48 -8.01
N MET A 126 1.71 -8.84 -9.27
CA MET A 126 1.03 -10.09 -9.64
C MET A 126 2.01 -11.26 -9.72
N SER A 127 2.66 -11.59 -8.61
CA SER A 127 3.73 -12.60 -8.54
C SER A 127 3.27 -13.98 -8.04
N GLY A 128 1.99 -14.12 -7.68
CA GLY A 128 1.35 -15.40 -7.33
C GLY A 128 1.89 -16.12 -6.09
N LYS A 129 2.89 -15.56 -5.38
CA LYS A 129 3.58 -16.23 -4.28
C LYS A 129 3.42 -15.45 -2.98
N TYR A 130 3.04 -16.18 -1.94
CA TYR A 130 3.12 -15.69 -0.58
C TYR A 130 4.56 -15.77 -0.09
N VAL A 131 5.08 -14.66 0.44
CA VAL A 131 6.46 -14.55 0.93
C VAL A 131 6.46 -13.96 2.34
N GLU A 132 7.45 -14.34 3.14
CA GLU A 132 7.44 -14.08 4.59
C GLU A 132 8.42 -12.98 5.00
N ASP A 133 9.41 -12.64 4.16
CA ASP A 133 10.43 -11.65 4.51
C ASP A 133 10.71 -10.61 3.40
N LYS A 134 11.36 -9.50 3.79
CA LYS A 134 11.68 -8.38 2.89
C LYS A 134 12.56 -8.75 1.70
N LYS A 135 13.49 -9.70 1.87
CA LYS A 135 14.37 -10.17 0.81
C LYS A 135 13.56 -10.99 -0.21
N GLN A 136 12.63 -11.80 0.27
CA GLN A 136 11.68 -12.51 -0.55
C GLN A 136 10.70 -11.56 -1.25
N MET A 137 10.20 -10.51 -0.57
CA MET A 137 9.38 -9.47 -1.22
C MET A 137 10.11 -8.77 -2.37
N LYS A 138 11.42 -8.52 -2.24
CA LYS A 138 12.22 -7.95 -3.35
C LYS A 138 12.24 -8.88 -4.57
N ASN A 139 12.18 -10.19 -4.34
CA ASN A 139 12.16 -11.22 -5.39
C ASN A 139 10.73 -11.59 -5.81
N ASN A 140 9.72 -11.17 -5.06
CA ASN A 140 8.30 -11.36 -5.33
C ASN A 140 7.77 -10.29 -6.30
N ARG A 141 8.49 -10.11 -7.40
CA ARG A 141 8.19 -9.11 -8.44
C ARG A 141 7.50 -9.79 -9.61
N SER A 142 6.68 -9.01 -10.29
CA SER A 142 5.99 -9.38 -11.51
C SER A 142 6.02 -8.19 -12.45
N ASP A 143 6.08 -8.48 -13.74
CA ASP A 143 6.00 -7.48 -14.80
C ASP A 143 4.58 -6.92 -14.95
N MET A 144 3.62 -7.43 -14.17
CA MET A 144 2.27 -6.90 -14.06
C MET A 144 1.91 -6.52 -12.62
N GLN A 145 1.05 -5.51 -12.50
CA GLN A 145 0.50 -5.04 -11.25
C GLN A 145 -1.01 -4.90 -11.35
N LEU A 146 -1.70 -5.21 -10.26
CA LEU A 146 -3.11 -4.89 -10.07
C LEU A 146 -3.23 -3.53 -9.39
N LEU A 147 -3.93 -2.60 -10.03
CA LEU A 147 -4.37 -1.36 -9.41
C LEU A 147 -5.65 -1.61 -8.63
N SER A 148 -5.72 -1.13 -7.40
CA SER A 148 -6.90 -1.33 -6.53
C SER A 148 -7.19 -0.14 -5.64
N ILE A 149 -8.48 0.11 -5.39
CA ILE A 149 -8.93 0.94 -4.28
C ILE A 149 -9.34 -0.01 -3.15
N ILE A 150 -8.81 0.21 -1.95
CA ILE A 150 -9.07 -0.62 -0.79
C ILE A 150 -9.58 0.27 0.34
N ASP A 151 -10.79 -0.03 0.82
CA ASP A 151 -11.36 0.60 2.01
C ASP A 151 -11.48 -0.41 3.16
N LEU A 152 -12.35 -0.15 4.15
CA LEU A 152 -12.52 -1.00 5.30
C LEU A 152 -13.23 -2.33 4.97
N ASN A 153 -14.20 -2.31 4.07
CA ASN A 153 -15.12 -3.43 3.80
C ASN A 153 -14.99 -3.98 2.39
N ASP A 154 -14.49 -3.19 1.45
CA ASP A 154 -14.51 -3.47 0.03
C ASP A 154 -13.12 -3.28 -0.60
N VAL A 155 -12.86 -4.05 -1.65
CA VAL A 155 -11.73 -3.88 -2.55
C VAL A 155 -12.26 -3.81 -3.97
N TYR A 156 -11.84 -2.77 -4.68
CA TYR A 156 -12.18 -2.56 -6.08
C TYR A 156 -10.93 -2.81 -6.92
N PHE A 157 -10.91 -3.91 -7.66
CA PHE A 157 -9.91 -4.21 -8.68
C PHE A 157 -10.19 -3.33 -9.90
N ILE A 158 -9.32 -2.34 -10.09
CA ILE A 158 -9.50 -1.29 -11.10
C ILE A 158 -8.99 -1.77 -12.44
N ASP A 159 -7.73 -2.19 -12.51
CA ASP A 159 -7.13 -2.66 -13.76
C ASP A 159 -5.86 -3.48 -13.50
N VAL A 160 -5.44 -4.26 -14.49
CA VAL A 160 -4.15 -4.93 -14.54
C VAL A 160 -3.27 -4.21 -15.56
N ILE A 161 -2.13 -3.69 -15.10
CA ILE A 161 -1.21 -2.89 -15.91
C ILE A 161 0.19 -3.51 -15.91
N PRO A 162 0.99 -3.30 -16.97
CA PRO A 162 2.42 -3.57 -16.93
C PRO A 162 3.10 -2.75 -15.83
N HIS A 163 4.11 -3.32 -15.17
CA HIS A 163 4.91 -2.64 -14.18
C HIS A 163 5.62 -1.45 -14.84
N PRO A 164 5.36 -0.22 -14.38
CA PRO A 164 6.02 0.97 -14.92
C PRO A 164 7.54 0.92 -14.83
N THR A 165 8.22 1.41 -15.87
CA THR A 165 9.68 1.59 -15.85
C THR A 165 10.07 2.88 -15.14
N LYS A 166 9.17 3.87 -15.13
CA LYS A 166 9.36 5.15 -14.46
C LYS A 166 8.15 5.54 -13.61
N PRO A 167 8.34 6.31 -12.53
CA PRO A 167 7.22 6.72 -11.67
C PRO A 167 6.11 7.50 -12.38
N GLU A 168 6.44 8.28 -13.41
CA GLU A 168 5.47 9.14 -14.10
C GLU A 168 4.43 8.33 -14.89
N GLU A 169 4.78 7.10 -15.30
CA GLU A 169 3.92 6.20 -16.06
C GLU A 169 2.76 5.65 -15.22
N TYR A 170 2.84 5.72 -13.88
CA TYR A 170 1.69 5.42 -13.00
C TYR A 170 0.56 6.46 -13.15
N PHE A 171 0.87 7.69 -13.57
CA PHE A 171 -0.10 8.77 -13.70
C PHE A 171 -0.81 8.72 -15.06
N ASN A 172 -1.52 7.62 -15.31
CA ASN A 172 -2.33 7.46 -16.52
C ASN A 172 -3.77 7.93 -16.27
N ILE A 173 -4.24 8.88 -17.09
CA ILE A 173 -5.61 9.41 -17.02
C ILE A 173 -6.68 8.33 -17.23
N GLN A 174 -6.36 7.27 -17.97
CA GLN A 174 -7.28 6.14 -18.18
C GLN A 174 -7.66 5.47 -16.85
N SER A 175 -6.73 5.35 -15.90
CA SER A 175 -7.03 4.79 -14.58
C SER A 175 -8.05 5.64 -13.83
N LEU A 176 -7.98 6.97 -13.95
CA LEU A 176 -8.96 7.88 -13.36
C LEU A 176 -10.31 7.79 -14.07
N GLU A 177 -10.33 7.66 -15.40
CA GLU A 177 -11.58 7.47 -16.15
C GLU A 177 -12.31 6.19 -15.75
N ILE A 178 -11.58 5.09 -15.52
CA ILE A 178 -12.15 3.83 -15.03
C ILE A 178 -12.81 4.07 -13.68
N ILE A 179 -12.12 4.73 -12.74
CA ILE A 179 -12.67 5.02 -11.40
C ILE A 179 -13.96 5.83 -11.52
N ILE A 180 -13.97 6.89 -12.33
CA ILE A 180 -15.15 7.76 -12.53
C ILE A 180 -16.34 6.99 -13.14
N LYS A 181 -16.10 6.05 -14.06
CA LYS A 181 -17.18 5.27 -14.73
C LYS A 181 -17.79 4.17 -13.85
N ASN A 182 -17.15 3.84 -12.74
CA ASN A 182 -17.56 2.78 -11.81
C ASN A 182 -18.01 3.33 -10.43
N GLY A 183 -17.94 4.65 -10.21
CA GLY A 183 -18.41 5.33 -9.00
C GLY A 183 -19.83 5.91 -9.11
#